data_AF-A0A8T5GP13-F1
#
_entry.id   AF-A0A8T5GP13-F1
#
_cell.length_a   1.000
_cell.length_b   1.000
_cell.length_c   1.000
_cell.angle_alpha   90.00
_cell.angle_beta   90.00
_cell.angle_gamma   90.00
#
_symmetry.space_group_name_H-M   'P 1'
#
loop_
_entity.id
_entity.type
_entity.pdbx_description
1 polymer ?
#
loop_
_entity_poly.entity_id
_entity_poly.type
_entity_poly.pdbx_seq_one_letter_code
_entity_poly.pdbx_strand_id
1 'polypeptide(L)'
;MNKTTLLIFVFVFVLGSSVMGAFPLPSNEPCRWDGSVTIDGTSATDVTVEGYVNNVEQKTYTVDSTGLYTMTLGGSTSDEVTFKVGGVPAETDTFEAYGIRTLNLAVTKQADGVTCTSAAVCTSGVCDAGTCGTTAAPADNGGGGGSGGGGGGTSSSGGGGGSGDSSGFLNATESGTTSGGSTSGTTNTGTPGTSNNAPIIRDVFNAEDQGPLFSGSATDGVTADSTSTPLTGGAVVDFITQNPVRNGLVGFLILLIIAGLIVFVVKTKK
;
A
#
# COMPACT_ATOMS: atom_id res chain seq x y z
N MET A 1 -2.30 7.16 -56.22
CA MET A 1 -1.79 7.64 -54.92
C MET A 1 -0.52 8.43 -55.20
N ASN A 2 -0.43 9.68 -54.73
CA ASN A 2 0.70 10.54 -55.08
C ASN A 2 1.95 10.10 -54.30
N LYS A 3 3.15 10.15 -54.90
CA LYS A 3 4.40 9.70 -54.24
C LYS A 3 4.62 10.35 -52.87
N THR A 4 4.19 11.60 -52.72
CA THR A 4 4.22 12.37 -51.47
C THR A 4 3.33 11.77 -50.36
N THR A 5 2.16 11.23 -50.72
CA THR A 5 1.23 10.63 -49.76
C THR A 5 1.76 9.30 -49.22
N LEU A 6 2.45 8.52 -50.06
CA LEU A 6 3.10 7.27 -49.63
C LEU A 6 4.24 7.56 -48.64
N LEU A 7 5.08 8.56 -48.92
CA LEU A 7 6.21 8.94 -48.07
C LEU A 7 5.76 9.41 -46.69
N ILE A 8 4.69 10.21 -46.60
CA ILE A 8 4.12 10.66 -45.32
C ILE A 8 3.59 9.48 -44.52
N PHE A 9 2.90 8.52 -45.17
CA PHE A 9 2.36 7.35 -44.49
C PHE A 9 3.45 6.44 -43.93
N VAL A 10 4.54 6.22 -44.69
CA VAL A 10 5.71 5.47 -44.23
C VAL A 10 6.41 6.19 -43.09
N PHE A 11 6.57 7.52 -43.14
CA PHE A 11 7.22 8.28 -42.09
C PHE A 11 6.42 8.28 -40.78
N VAL A 12 5.08 8.41 -40.84
CA VAL A 12 4.20 8.32 -39.67
C VAL A 12 4.18 6.89 -39.11
N PHE A 13 4.21 5.87 -39.97
CA PHE A 13 4.27 4.48 -39.53
C PHE A 13 5.60 4.14 -38.84
N VAL A 14 6.73 4.62 -39.38
CA VAL A 14 8.06 4.44 -38.78
C VAL A 14 8.17 5.20 -37.45
N LEU A 15 7.70 6.45 -37.39
CA LEU A 15 7.69 7.22 -36.14
C LEU A 15 6.74 6.63 -35.09
N GLY A 16 5.58 6.14 -35.50
CA GLY A 16 4.60 5.51 -34.62
C GLY A 16 5.01 4.13 -34.10
N SER A 17 5.85 3.40 -34.84
CA SER A 17 6.41 2.11 -34.40
C SER A 17 7.68 2.26 -33.57
N SER A 18 8.41 3.37 -33.69
CA SER A 18 9.61 3.64 -32.87
C SER A 18 9.35 4.06 -31.42
N VAL A 19 8.10 4.35 -31.04
CA VAL A 19 7.74 4.71 -29.64
C VAL A 19 7.23 3.55 -28.81
N MET A 20 7.11 2.34 -29.38
CA MET A 20 7.03 1.12 -28.57
C MET A 20 8.45 0.70 -28.18
N GLY A 21 9.16 1.59 -27.49
CA GLY A 21 10.33 1.19 -26.73
C GLY A 21 9.87 0.07 -25.81
N ALA A 22 10.45 -1.11 -25.95
CA ALA A 22 10.28 -2.18 -24.99
C ALA A 22 10.64 -1.58 -23.63
N PHE A 23 9.63 -1.29 -22.80
CA PHE A 23 9.88 -0.96 -21.42
C PHE A 23 10.70 -2.12 -20.88
N PRO A 24 11.96 -1.91 -20.47
CA PRO A 24 12.77 -3.00 -19.95
C PRO A 24 11.95 -3.61 -18.83
N LEU A 25 11.56 -4.87 -19.01
CA LEU A 25 10.91 -5.60 -17.93
C LEU A 25 11.91 -5.59 -16.77
N PRO A 26 11.48 -5.24 -15.55
CA PRO A 26 12.38 -5.23 -14.42
C PRO A 26 13.10 -6.57 -14.33
N SER A 27 14.40 -6.53 -14.09
CA SER A 27 15.18 -7.74 -13.82
C SER A 27 14.59 -8.49 -12.62
N ASN A 28 14.82 -9.79 -12.52
CA ASN A 28 14.29 -10.60 -11.42
C ASN A 28 15.23 -10.62 -10.19
N GLU A 29 16.19 -9.69 -10.12
CA GLU A 29 17.06 -9.58 -8.94
C GLU A 29 16.21 -9.08 -7.77
N PRO A 30 16.21 -9.75 -6.61
CA PRO A 30 15.36 -9.37 -5.49
C PRO A 30 16.00 -8.25 -4.65
N CYS A 31 15.19 -7.33 -4.14
CA CYS A 31 15.57 -6.40 -3.06
C CYS A 31 14.46 -6.36 -2.01
N ARG A 32 14.81 -6.30 -0.73
CA ARG A 32 13.87 -6.31 0.40
C ARG A 32 13.77 -4.93 1.04
N TRP A 33 12.54 -4.48 1.30
CA TRP A 33 12.23 -3.32 2.14
C TRP A 33 11.50 -3.76 3.40
N ASP A 34 11.94 -3.22 4.52
CA ASP A 34 11.29 -3.35 5.82
C ASP A 34 11.00 -1.96 6.39
N GLY A 35 9.89 -1.78 7.10
CA GLY A 35 9.60 -0.52 7.76
C GLY A 35 8.25 -0.48 8.45
N SER A 36 7.88 0.69 8.95
CA SER A 36 6.55 0.96 9.51
C SER A 36 5.68 1.76 8.54
N VAL A 37 4.37 1.72 8.74
CA VAL A 37 3.39 2.52 8.00
C VAL A 37 2.64 3.44 8.96
N THR A 38 2.57 4.72 8.61
CA THR A 38 1.82 5.73 9.35
C THR A 38 0.85 6.50 8.46
N ILE A 39 -0.33 6.79 8.99
CA ILE A 39 -1.35 7.66 8.38
C ILE A 39 -1.61 8.81 9.35
N ASP A 40 -1.37 10.05 8.91
CA ASP A 40 -1.41 11.25 9.76
C ASP A 40 -0.56 11.10 11.03
N GLY A 41 0.61 10.48 10.92
CA GLY A 41 1.55 10.23 12.03
C GLY A 41 1.11 9.13 13.01
N THR A 42 -0.03 8.48 12.80
CA THR A 42 -0.48 7.34 13.61
C THR A 42 -0.13 6.03 12.91
N SER A 43 0.33 5.03 13.66
CA SER A 43 0.59 3.69 13.11
C SER A 43 -0.66 3.11 12.46
N ALA A 44 -0.53 2.59 11.24
CA ALA A 44 -1.64 2.06 10.47
C ALA A 44 -1.56 0.54 10.38
N THR A 45 -2.69 -0.14 10.59
CA THR A 45 -2.84 -1.60 10.44
C THR A 45 -3.92 -1.89 9.39
N ASP A 46 -3.93 -3.10 8.82
CA ASP A 46 -4.94 -3.55 7.86
C ASP A 46 -5.06 -2.63 6.61
N VAL A 47 -3.98 -1.93 6.28
CA VAL A 47 -3.85 -1.10 5.06
C VAL A 47 -2.94 -1.80 4.05
N THR A 48 -3.17 -1.58 2.76
CA THR A 48 -2.32 -2.12 1.70
C THR A 48 -1.13 -1.21 1.41
N VAL A 49 0.04 -1.80 1.20
CA VAL A 49 1.24 -1.18 0.63
C VAL A 49 1.45 -1.78 -0.76
N GLU A 50 1.57 -0.93 -1.76
CA GLU A 50 1.78 -1.29 -3.16
C GLU A 50 3.19 -0.85 -3.57
N GLY A 51 4.03 -1.79 -4.03
CA GLY A 51 5.39 -1.52 -4.50
C GLY A 51 5.45 -1.55 -6.02
N TYR A 52 5.99 -0.48 -6.60
CA TYR A 52 6.16 -0.30 -8.04
C TYR A 52 7.64 -0.17 -8.37
N VAL A 53 8.08 -0.78 -9.47
CA VAL A 53 9.43 -0.60 -10.03
C VAL A 53 9.28 -0.03 -11.44
N ASN A 54 9.90 1.12 -11.71
CA ASN A 54 9.77 1.86 -12.97
C ASN A 54 8.29 2.06 -13.40
N ASN A 55 7.43 2.44 -12.44
CA ASN A 55 5.98 2.61 -12.60
C ASN A 55 5.16 1.35 -12.93
N VAL A 56 5.73 0.16 -12.78
CA VAL A 56 5.01 -1.11 -12.92
C VAL A 56 4.79 -1.72 -11.54
N GLU A 57 3.53 -1.95 -11.17
CA GLU A 57 3.19 -2.62 -9.90
C GLU A 57 3.80 -4.02 -9.90
N GLN A 58 4.60 -4.32 -8.88
CA GLN A 58 5.25 -5.63 -8.71
C GLN A 58 4.57 -6.45 -7.63
N LYS A 59 4.20 -5.81 -6.52
CA LYS A 59 3.68 -6.51 -5.34
C LYS A 59 2.79 -5.61 -4.50
N THR A 60 1.75 -6.21 -3.94
CA THR A 60 0.91 -5.62 -2.90
C THR A 60 1.05 -6.42 -1.60
N TYR A 61 1.12 -5.73 -0.47
CA TYR A 61 1.27 -6.30 0.87
C TYR A 61 0.22 -5.68 1.80
N THR A 62 -0.37 -6.46 2.72
CA THR A 62 -1.27 -5.93 3.75
C THR A 62 -0.50 -5.79 5.06
N VAL A 63 -0.47 -4.57 5.61
CA VAL A 63 0.21 -4.24 6.87
C VAL A 63 -0.40 -5.02 8.01
N ASP A 64 0.45 -5.62 8.84
CA ASP A 64 0.03 -6.42 9.98
C ASP A 64 -0.50 -5.58 11.15
N SER A 65 -0.91 -6.24 12.23
CA SER A 65 -1.42 -5.59 13.44
C SER A 65 -0.36 -4.78 14.21
N THR A 66 0.92 -4.90 13.87
CA THR A 66 2.01 -4.14 14.48
C THR A 66 2.32 -2.84 13.72
N GLY A 67 1.71 -2.64 12.55
CA GLY A 67 1.99 -1.50 11.68
C GLY A 67 3.28 -1.62 10.90
N LEU A 68 3.82 -2.84 10.81
CA LEU A 68 5.06 -3.13 10.09
C LEU A 68 4.75 -3.78 8.74
N TYR A 69 5.66 -3.57 7.78
CA TYR A 69 5.61 -4.25 6.50
C TYR A 69 6.98 -4.78 6.11
N THR A 70 6.95 -5.90 5.37
CA THR A 70 8.11 -6.48 4.71
C THR A 70 7.75 -6.79 3.27
N MET A 71 8.45 -6.19 2.33
CA MET A 71 8.21 -6.33 0.90
C MET A 71 9.49 -6.74 0.17
N THR A 72 9.37 -7.61 -0.82
CA THR A 72 10.48 -7.97 -1.70
C THR A 72 10.03 -7.75 -3.13
N LEU A 73 10.77 -6.93 -3.87
CA LEU A 73 10.50 -6.56 -5.26
C LEU A 73 11.61 -7.08 -6.17
N GLY A 74 11.26 -7.36 -7.42
CA GLY A 74 12.22 -7.65 -8.49
C GLY A 74 12.55 -6.37 -9.28
N GLY A 75 13.83 -6.13 -9.53
CA GLY A 75 14.30 -5.00 -10.32
C GLY A 75 15.77 -5.11 -10.67
N SER A 76 16.35 -4.02 -11.15
CA SER A 76 17.77 -3.85 -11.43
C SER A 76 18.32 -2.70 -10.61
N THR A 77 19.63 -2.71 -10.32
CA THR A 77 20.26 -1.61 -9.58
C THR A 77 20.01 -0.27 -10.27
N SER A 78 19.66 0.75 -9.49
CA SER A 78 19.27 2.10 -9.95
C SER A 78 17.87 2.24 -10.57
N ASP A 79 17.05 1.18 -10.60
CA ASP A 79 15.63 1.33 -10.94
C ASP A 79 14.92 2.20 -9.89
N GLU A 80 13.94 2.99 -10.34
CA GLU A 80 13.10 3.80 -9.45
C GLU A 80 12.05 2.92 -8.78
N VAL A 81 11.98 2.97 -7.45
CA VAL A 81 10.99 2.25 -6.66
C VAL A 81 10.02 3.25 -6.04
N THR A 82 8.73 3.04 -6.24
CA THR A 82 7.67 3.87 -5.65
C THR A 82 6.80 3.01 -4.75
N PHE A 83 6.54 3.48 -3.54
CA PHE A 83 5.60 2.86 -2.61
C PHE A 83 4.34 3.70 -2.50
N LYS A 84 3.19 3.03 -2.52
CA LYS A 84 1.89 3.64 -2.19
C LYS A 84 1.27 2.94 -1.00
N VAL A 85 0.52 3.69 -0.20
CA VAL A 85 -0.26 3.16 0.92
C VAL A 85 -1.72 3.45 0.63
N GLY A 86 -2.55 2.41 0.52
CA GLY A 86 -3.98 2.55 0.17
C GLY A 86 -4.23 3.31 -1.14
N GLY A 87 -3.32 3.17 -2.12
CA GLY A 87 -3.38 3.86 -3.42
C GLY A 87 -2.80 5.28 -3.42
N VAL A 88 -2.39 5.81 -2.27
CA VAL A 88 -1.79 7.15 -2.13
C VAL A 88 -0.27 7.03 -2.20
N PRO A 89 0.41 7.80 -3.07
CA PRO A 89 1.88 7.86 -3.09
C PRO A 89 2.44 8.22 -1.70
N ALA A 90 3.36 7.39 -1.21
CA ALA A 90 4.00 7.57 0.08
C ALA A 90 5.46 8.03 -0.11
N GLU A 91 6.33 7.14 -0.58
CA GLU A 91 7.76 7.38 -0.67
C GLU A 91 8.36 6.76 -1.93
N THR A 92 9.53 7.25 -2.32
CA THR A 92 10.35 6.68 -3.41
C THR A 92 11.73 6.30 -2.90
N ASP A 93 12.29 5.23 -3.44
CA ASP A 93 13.66 4.79 -3.18
C ASP A 93 14.34 4.34 -4.48
N THR A 94 15.63 4.09 -4.41
CA THR A 94 16.42 3.51 -5.51
C THR A 94 16.68 2.04 -5.26
N PHE A 95 16.41 1.20 -6.25
CA PHE A 95 16.62 -0.24 -6.18
C PHE A 95 18.10 -0.59 -6.05
N GLU A 96 18.41 -1.52 -5.15
CA GLU A 96 19.74 -2.09 -4.96
C GLU A 96 19.66 -3.62 -4.99
N ALA A 97 20.22 -4.24 -6.02
CA ALA A 97 20.10 -5.68 -6.24
C ALA A 97 20.65 -6.48 -5.05
N TYR A 98 19.87 -7.46 -4.59
CA TYR A 98 20.16 -8.30 -3.42
C TYR A 98 20.29 -7.52 -2.10
N GLY A 99 19.88 -6.25 -2.07
CA GLY A 99 19.92 -5.38 -0.91
C GLY A 99 18.80 -5.62 0.10
N ILE A 100 19.02 -5.09 1.31
CA ILE A 100 17.99 -4.94 2.35
C ILE A 100 17.95 -3.46 2.71
N ARG A 101 16.75 -2.88 2.68
CA ARG A 101 16.49 -1.45 2.85
C ARG A 101 15.51 -1.26 3.99
N THR A 102 15.69 -0.17 4.73
CA THR A 102 14.71 0.27 5.71
C THR A 102 14.05 1.54 5.21
N LEU A 103 12.72 1.51 5.06
CA LEU A 103 11.94 2.63 4.56
C LEU A 103 10.61 2.73 5.33
N ASN A 104 10.45 3.77 6.13
CA ASN A 104 9.18 4.03 6.80
C ASN A 104 8.26 4.80 5.86
N LEU A 105 7.01 4.37 5.74
CA LEU A 105 6.02 4.96 4.86
C LEU A 105 5.10 5.87 5.66
N ALA A 106 4.92 7.10 5.20
CA ALA A 106 3.99 8.04 5.78
C ALA A 106 3.07 8.59 4.70
N VAL A 107 1.77 8.57 4.95
CA VAL A 107 0.78 9.27 4.12
C VAL A 107 -0.10 10.15 4.98
N THR A 108 -0.68 11.15 4.35
CA THR A 108 -1.75 11.96 4.95
C THR A 108 -3.09 11.47 4.46
N LYS A 109 -4.13 11.58 5.28
CA LYS A 109 -5.50 11.30 4.82
C LYS A 109 -5.87 12.24 3.68
N GLN A 110 -6.57 11.67 2.71
CA GLN A 110 -6.99 12.35 1.50
C GLN A 110 -8.40 12.91 1.67
N ALA A 111 -8.65 14.03 1.01
CA ALA A 111 -9.98 14.62 0.89
C ALA A 111 -10.88 13.77 -0.03
N ASP A 112 -12.18 14.02 0.04
CA ASP A 112 -13.15 13.38 -0.86
C ASP A 112 -12.85 13.71 -2.33
N GLY A 113 -13.08 12.74 -3.22
CA GLY A 113 -12.81 12.81 -4.65
C GLY A 113 -11.40 12.35 -5.06
N VAL A 114 -10.49 12.10 -4.11
CA VAL A 114 -9.15 11.56 -4.40
C VAL A 114 -9.21 10.04 -4.59
N THR A 115 -8.37 9.49 -5.47
CA THR A 115 -8.28 8.04 -5.70
C THR A 115 -7.77 7.31 -4.46
N CYS A 116 -8.39 6.19 -4.13
CA CYS A 116 -8.02 5.34 -2.99
C CYS A 116 -8.18 3.86 -3.34
N THR A 117 -7.47 3.00 -2.63
CA THR A 117 -7.69 1.54 -2.58
C THR A 117 -8.06 1.06 -1.18
N SER A 118 -7.96 1.93 -0.17
CA SER A 118 -8.34 1.65 1.22
C SER A 118 -9.14 2.82 1.81
N ALA A 119 -10.12 2.48 2.65
CA ALA A 119 -10.89 3.47 3.40
C ALA A 119 -10.07 4.19 4.48
N ALA A 120 -8.97 3.57 4.95
CA ALA A 120 -8.10 4.11 6.00
C ALA A 120 -7.41 5.42 5.58
N VAL A 121 -7.15 5.59 4.27
CA VAL A 121 -6.52 6.80 3.73
C VAL A 121 -7.52 7.91 3.40
N CYS A 122 -8.81 7.68 3.56
CA CYS A 122 -9.84 8.69 3.31
C CYS A 122 -10.20 9.42 4.60
N THR A 123 -10.32 10.76 4.53
CA THR A 123 -10.71 11.57 5.69
C THR A 123 -12.08 11.16 6.24
N SER A 124 -13.00 10.80 5.36
CA SER A 124 -14.34 10.28 5.68
C SER A 124 -14.34 8.85 6.25
N GLY A 125 -13.24 8.11 6.10
CA GLY A 125 -13.19 6.68 6.38
C GLY A 125 -13.95 5.82 5.37
N VAL A 126 -14.24 6.34 4.17
CA VAL A 126 -14.93 5.58 3.10
C VAL A 126 -14.17 5.72 1.78
N CYS A 127 -13.82 4.57 1.20
CA CYS A 127 -13.31 4.46 -0.16
C CYS A 127 -14.37 3.74 -1.00
N ASP A 128 -15.08 4.46 -1.85
CA ASP A 128 -16.15 3.93 -2.71
C ASP A 128 -15.73 4.02 -4.18
N ALA A 129 -15.88 2.91 -4.90
CA ALA A 129 -15.50 2.77 -6.31
C ALA A 129 -14.07 3.30 -6.65
N GLY A 130 -13.13 3.19 -5.70
CA GLY A 130 -11.75 3.64 -5.87
C GLY A 130 -11.54 5.15 -5.65
N THR A 131 -12.51 5.83 -5.06
CA THR A 131 -12.42 7.26 -4.69
C THR A 131 -12.87 7.49 -3.25
N CYS A 132 -12.20 8.39 -2.54
CA CYS A 132 -12.62 8.80 -1.22
C CYS A 132 -13.98 9.49 -1.33
N GLY A 133 -14.97 8.96 -0.63
CA GLY A 133 -16.34 9.47 -0.70
C GLY A 133 -16.84 9.82 0.69
N THR A 134 -17.92 10.58 0.77
CA THR A 134 -18.66 10.68 2.02
C THR A 134 -19.53 9.44 2.18
N THR A 135 -19.71 8.96 3.41
CA THR A 135 -20.77 8.00 3.69
C THR A 135 -22.06 8.62 3.19
N ALA A 136 -22.69 8.02 2.17
CA ALA A 136 -24.01 8.45 1.76
C ALA A 136 -24.86 8.50 3.04
N ALA A 137 -25.40 9.68 3.36
CA ALA A 137 -26.27 9.81 4.52
C ALA A 137 -27.25 8.64 4.44
N PRO A 138 -27.38 7.82 5.52
CA PRO A 138 -28.25 6.66 5.48
C PRO A 138 -29.55 7.15 4.88
N ALA A 139 -29.94 6.60 3.74
CA ALA A 139 -31.15 7.04 3.06
C ALA A 139 -32.22 7.03 4.14
N ASP A 140 -32.71 8.21 4.52
CA ASP A 140 -33.75 8.31 5.51
C ASP A 140 -34.87 7.45 4.91
N ASN A 141 -35.00 6.23 5.41
CA ASN A 141 -36.15 5.37 5.21
C ASN A 141 -37.29 6.00 6.01
N GLY A 142 -37.52 7.30 5.79
CA GLY A 142 -38.72 8.00 6.13
C GLY A 142 -39.82 7.21 5.45
N GLY A 143 -40.41 6.31 6.23
CA GLY A 143 -41.53 5.51 5.81
C GLY A 143 -42.58 6.45 5.27
N GLY A 144 -42.83 6.34 3.95
CA GLY A 144 -44.03 6.84 3.31
C GLY A 144 -45.23 6.06 3.81
N GLY A 145 -45.58 6.23 5.08
CA GLY A 145 -46.92 5.95 5.60
C GLY A 145 -47.84 7.09 5.17
N GLY A 146 -48.30 7.03 3.92
CA GLY A 146 -49.22 8.01 3.34
C GLY A 146 -50.52 7.35 2.87
N SER A 147 -51.39 7.04 3.83
CA SER A 147 -52.82 6.78 3.64
C SER A 147 -53.52 8.09 3.23
N GLY A 148 -54.56 8.00 2.39
CA GLY A 148 -55.18 9.14 1.70
C GLY A 148 -56.02 10.15 2.53
N GLY A 149 -56.60 11.11 1.78
CA GLY A 149 -57.47 12.22 2.22
C GLY A 149 -56.75 13.56 2.00
N GLY A 150 -57.20 14.54 1.23
CA GLY A 150 -58.56 15.04 1.04
C GLY A 150 -58.66 16.44 1.68
N GLY A 151 -58.71 17.51 0.87
CA GLY A 151 -58.83 18.92 1.30
C GLY A 151 -57.47 19.63 1.36
N GLY A 152 -57.23 20.82 0.79
CA GLY A 152 -58.11 21.93 0.50
C GLY A 152 -57.82 23.07 1.48
N GLY A 153 -57.04 24.08 1.06
CA GLY A 153 -57.06 25.42 1.68
C GLY A 153 -55.77 25.96 2.31
N THR A 154 -55.39 27.14 1.80
CA THR A 154 -54.83 28.33 2.47
C THR A 154 -53.38 28.36 2.98
N SER A 155 -52.61 29.19 2.27
CA SER A 155 -51.60 30.16 2.70
C SER A 155 -51.44 30.46 4.20
N SER A 156 -50.18 30.52 4.67
CA SER A 156 -49.69 31.59 5.54
C SER A 156 -48.16 31.60 5.66
N SER A 157 -47.61 32.79 5.50
CA SER A 157 -46.27 33.27 5.77
C SER A 157 -45.93 33.39 7.26
N GLY A 158 -44.63 33.26 7.61
CA GLY A 158 -44.02 33.58 8.91
C GLY A 158 -42.91 32.57 9.21
N GLY A 159 -41.64 32.90 9.43
CA GLY A 159 -41.08 34.02 10.18
C GLY A 159 -40.75 33.52 11.61
N GLY A 160 -39.47 33.47 11.97
CA GLY A 160 -39.07 33.29 13.38
C GLY A 160 -37.84 32.40 13.58
N GLY A 161 -36.76 33.00 14.06
CA GLY A 161 -35.56 32.30 14.52
C GLY A 161 -35.78 31.54 15.84
N GLY A 162 -34.82 30.67 16.14
CA GLY A 162 -34.76 29.95 17.40
C GLY A 162 -33.37 29.38 17.60
N SER A 163 -32.61 30.03 18.48
CA SER A 163 -31.40 29.48 19.11
C SER A 163 -31.77 28.20 19.84
N GLY A 164 -31.13 27.10 19.47
CA GLY A 164 -31.24 25.81 20.16
C GLY A 164 -29.94 25.49 20.86
N ASP A 165 -29.80 25.97 22.09
CA ASP A 165 -28.81 25.49 23.04
C ASP A 165 -29.06 24.00 23.29
N SER A 166 -28.14 23.15 22.83
CA SER A 166 -28.13 21.73 23.16
C SER A 166 -27.13 21.50 24.28
N SER A 167 -27.69 21.41 25.48
CA SER A 167 -27.06 20.95 26.71
C SER A 167 -26.45 19.55 26.57
N GLY A 168 -25.24 19.38 27.10
CA GLY A 168 -24.94 18.22 27.94
C GLY A 168 -24.15 17.07 27.31
N PHE A 169 -22.83 17.23 27.22
CA PHE A 169 -21.91 16.13 27.53
C PHE A 169 -20.82 16.67 28.46
N LEU A 170 -20.90 16.26 29.73
CA LEU A 170 -19.81 16.37 30.69
C LEU A 170 -18.74 15.37 30.25
N ASN A 171 -17.76 15.82 29.48
CA ASN A 171 -16.50 15.10 29.33
C ASN A 171 -15.63 15.45 30.53
N ALA A 172 -15.42 14.46 31.41
CA ALA A 172 -14.51 14.58 32.53
C ALA A 172 -13.07 14.64 31.99
N THR A 173 -12.52 15.84 31.95
CA THR A 173 -11.07 16.03 31.77
C THR A 173 -10.40 15.65 33.09
N GLU A 174 -10.00 14.38 33.23
CA GLU A 174 -8.99 14.00 34.21
C GLU A 174 -7.65 14.63 33.81
N SER A 175 -7.30 15.66 34.56
CA SER A 175 -5.97 16.27 34.61
C SER A 175 -4.99 15.26 35.22
N GLY A 176 -4.42 14.38 34.39
CA GLY A 176 -3.30 13.53 34.74
C GLY A 176 -2.02 14.34 34.89
N THR A 177 -1.67 14.67 36.13
CA THR A 177 -0.36 15.20 36.51
C THR A 177 0.74 14.19 36.20
N THR A 178 1.65 14.54 35.29
CA THR A 178 2.92 13.83 35.08
C THR A 178 3.87 14.10 36.25
N SER A 179 3.91 13.18 37.20
CA SER A 179 4.92 13.12 38.25
C SER A 179 6.11 12.30 37.74
N GLY A 180 7.27 12.95 37.61
CA GLY A 180 8.52 12.32 37.21
C GLY A 180 8.95 11.20 38.16
N GLY A 181 9.07 9.99 37.63
CA GLY A 181 9.66 8.85 38.30
C GLY A 181 11.11 8.65 37.85
N SER A 182 12.05 9.26 38.57
CA SER A 182 13.46 8.87 38.52
C SER A 182 13.63 7.50 39.18
N THR A 183 13.97 6.48 38.39
CA THR A 183 14.44 5.19 38.91
C THR A 183 15.87 5.35 39.43
N SER A 184 16.00 5.58 40.74
CA SER A 184 17.24 5.44 41.48
C SER A 184 17.36 3.99 41.96
N GLY A 185 18.30 3.24 41.37
CA GLY A 185 18.63 1.89 41.80
C GLY A 185 19.36 1.92 43.14
N THR A 186 18.70 1.45 44.19
CA THR A 186 19.33 1.17 45.49
C THR A 186 20.00 -0.20 45.45
N THR A 187 21.33 -0.23 45.49
CA THR A 187 22.13 -1.42 45.77
C THR A 187 21.92 -1.87 47.21
N ASN A 188 21.39 -3.08 47.35
CA ASN A 188 21.15 -3.72 48.65
C ASN A 188 22.43 -4.45 49.09
N THR A 189 23.35 -3.75 49.75
CA THR A 189 24.51 -4.38 50.42
C THR A 189 24.07 -4.88 51.79
N GLY A 190 23.49 -6.07 51.81
CA GLY A 190 23.22 -6.82 53.04
C GLY A 190 24.51 -7.37 53.64
N THR A 191 24.83 -6.93 54.86
CA THR A 191 25.89 -7.45 55.73
C THR A 191 25.61 -8.91 56.10
N PRO A 192 26.52 -9.88 55.84
CA PRO A 192 26.32 -11.27 56.25
C PRO A 192 26.46 -11.44 57.77
N GLY A 193 25.37 -11.81 58.43
CA GLY A 193 25.36 -12.26 59.82
C GLY A 193 25.94 -13.68 59.92
N THR A 194 26.95 -13.85 60.77
CA THR A 194 27.58 -15.12 61.07
C THR A 194 26.70 -15.95 62.02
N SER A 195 26.09 -17.02 61.51
CA SER A 195 25.69 -18.15 62.36
C SER A 195 25.86 -19.46 61.61
N ASN A 196 26.72 -20.30 62.17
CA ASN A 196 27.11 -21.62 61.69
C ASN A 196 25.89 -22.50 61.34
N ASN A 197 25.71 -22.77 60.06
CA ASN A 197 25.25 -24.06 59.52
C ASN A 197 25.53 -24.09 58.01
N ALA A 198 26.02 -25.23 57.53
CA ALA A 198 26.74 -25.42 56.27
C ALA A 198 26.03 -24.87 54.99
N PRO A 199 26.77 -24.20 54.08
CA PRO A 199 26.26 -23.85 52.77
C PRO A 199 26.38 -25.02 51.78
N ILE A 200 25.25 -25.38 51.17
CA ILE A 200 25.19 -26.24 49.98
C ILE A 200 25.85 -25.48 48.83
N ILE A 201 26.93 -26.06 48.28
CA ILE A 201 27.56 -25.62 47.03
C ILE A 201 26.56 -25.88 45.90
N ARG A 202 26.04 -24.82 45.30
CA ARG A 202 25.48 -24.84 43.94
C ARG A 202 26.31 -23.88 43.09
N ASP A 203 27.48 -24.36 42.70
CA ASP A 203 28.11 -23.97 41.44
C ASP A 203 27.18 -24.44 40.32
N VAL A 204 26.39 -23.51 39.77
CA VAL A 204 25.69 -23.72 38.50
C VAL A 204 26.51 -23.00 37.44
N PHE A 205 27.43 -23.78 36.88
CA PHE A 205 27.96 -23.74 35.53
C PHE A 205 28.08 -22.38 34.84
N ASN A 206 29.30 -21.84 34.95
CA ASN A 206 29.95 -21.21 33.82
C ASN A 206 30.47 -22.33 32.90
N ALA A 207 29.87 -22.52 31.73
CA ALA A 207 30.39 -23.39 30.68
C ALA A 207 30.04 -22.80 29.30
N GLU A 208 31.03 -22.14 28.72
CA GLU A 208 31.43 -22.34 27.33
C GLU A 208 30.40 -22.02 26.24
N ASP A 209 30.31 -20.72 25.93
CA ASP A 209 30.03 -20.20 24.59
C ASP A 209 31.17 -20.59 23.63
N GLN A 210 31.21 -21.88 23.27
CA GLN A 210 31.99 -22.42 22.17
C GLN A 210 31.11 -22.34 20.92
N GLY A 211 31.38 -21.34 20.08
CA GLY A 211 30.74 -21.23 18.77
C GLY A 211 30.97 -22.48 17.91
N PRO A 212 30.06 -22.81 16.99
CA PRO A 212 30.27 -23.95 16.11
C PRO A 212 31.30 -23.61 15.02
N LEU A 213 32.52 -24.11 15.24
CA LEU A 213 33.54 -24.39 14.24
C LEU A 213 33.01 -25.43 13.25
N PHE A 214 32.39 -24.99 12.15
CA PHE A 214 32.11 -25.87 11.02
C PHE A 214 33.37 -26.04 10.18
N SER A 215 34.18 -27.03 10.53
CA SER A 215 35.24 -27.56 9.67
C SER A 215 34.90 -29.01 9.28
N GLY A 216 34.49 -29.18 8.01
CA GLY A 216 34.79 -30.30 7.13
C GLY A 216 34.29 -31.71 7.50
N SER A 217 33.58 -32.34 6.57
CA SER A 217 34.10 -33.54 5.88
C SER A 217 33.05 -34.07 4.91
N ALA A 218 33.47 -34.27 3.66
CA ALA A 218 32.75 -35.08 2.69
C ALA A 218 32.64 -36.52 3.19
N THR A 219 31.45 -37.10 3.09
CA THR A 219 31.27 -38.54 2.86
C THR A 219 29.90 -38.78 2.25
N ASP A 220 29.92 -39.56 1.16
CA ASP A 220 28.81 -40.08 0.40
C ASP A 220 27.73 -40.73 1.27
N GLY A 221 26.48 -40.52 0.88
CA GLY A 221 25.33 -41.17 1.51
C GLY A 221 23.99 -40.66 1.01
N VAL A 222 23.73 -40.72 -0.30
CA VAL A 222 22.37 -40.55 -0.84
C VAL A 222 21.54 -41.74 -0.39
N THR A 223 20.76 -41.56 0.68
CA THR A 223 19.61 -42.40 0.99
C THR A 223 18.39 -41.50 0.86
N ALA A 224 17.65 -41.68 -0.24
CA ALA A 224 16.40 -40.97 -0.50
C ALA A 224 15.35 -41.42 0.52
N ASP A 225 15.10 -40.60 1.53
CA ASP A 225 13.89 -40.70 2.34
C ASP A 225 12.79 -39.89 1.66
N SER A 226 11.82 -40.62 1.12
CA SER A 226 10.67 -40.14 0.39
C SER A 226 9.49 -40.01 1.33
N THR A 227 9.46 -39.02 2.21
CA THR A 227 8.21 -38.60 2.90
C THR A 227 8.32 -37.22 3.55
N SER A 228 8.33 -36.16 2.73
CA SER A 228 7.74 -34.88 3.16
C SER A 228 7.21 -34.13 1.94
N THR A 229 5.93 -33.79 2.03
CA THR A 229 5.13 -33.04 1.07
C THR A 229 5.85 -31.77 0.61
N PRO A 230 6.15 -31.60 -0.69
CA PRO A 230 6.59 -30.30 -1.19
C PRO A 230 5.41 -29.33 -1.07
N LEU A 231 5.64 -28.24 -0.32
CA LEU A 231 4.81 -27.05 -0.33
C LEU A 231 4.67 -26.58 -1.78
N THR A 232 3.54 -26.98 -2.35
CA THR A 232 3.09 -26.57 -3.67
C THR A 232 2.45 -25.20 -3.47
N GLY A 233 3.19 -24.16 -3.81
CA GLY A 233 2.79 -22.76 -3.74
C GLY A 233 3.92 -21.92 -4.32
N GLY A 234 4.19 -21.96 -5.62
CA GLY A 234 3.16 -21.99 -6.66
C GLY A 234 2.38 -20.69 -6.67
N ALA A 235 3.03 -19.54 -6.44
CA ALA A 235 2.63 -18.29 -7.06
C ALA A 235 3.34 -18.28 -8.42
N VAL A 236 2.81 -18.99 -9.41
CA VAL A 236 1.97 -18.36 -10.43
C VAL A 236 2.71 -17.14 -10.97
N VAL A 237 3.61 -17.46 -11.90
CA VAL A 237 4.05 -16.58 -12.96
C VAL A 237 2.80 -16.26 -13.80
N ASP A 238 1.95 -15.37 -13.30
CA ASP A 238 0.81 -14.84 -14.04
C ASP A 238 0.74 -13.33 -13.80
N PHE A 239 1.71 -12.63 -14.38
CA PHE A 239 1.68 -11.18 -14.54
C PHE A 239 2.23 -10.72 -15.90
N ILE A 240 2.16 -11.59 -16.93
CA ILE A 240 2.37 -11.17 -18.32
C ILE A 240 1.11 -10.45 -18.89
N THR A 241 0.05 -10.25 -18.10
CA THR A 241 -1.29 -9.99 -18.64
C THR A 241 -2.11 -8.88 -17.94
N GLN A 242 -1.48 -7.82 -17.44
CA GLN A 242 -2.17 -6.55 -17.20
C GLN A 242 -1.45 -5.42 -17.96
N ASN A 243 -1.85 -4.91 -19.11
CA ASN A 243 -3.05 -5.08 -19.92
C ASN A 243 -2.69 -4.57 -21.34
N PRO A 244 -2.04 -5.38 -22.21
CA PRO A 244 -1.59 -4.93 -23.54
C PRO A 244 -2.76 -4.47 -24.43
N VAL A 245 -3.98 -4.89 -24.10
CA VAL A 245 -5.21 -4.51 -24.80
C VAL A 245 -5.54 -3.04 -24.59
N ARG A 246 -5.25 -2.44 -23.42
CA ARG A 246 -5.61 -1.06 -23.13
C ARG A 246 -4.70 -0.06 -23.86
N ASN A 247 -3.39 -0.33 -23.91
CA ASN A 247 -2.46 0.46 -24.71
C ASN A 247 -2.61 0.18 -26.22
N GLY A 248 -2.93 -1.05 -26.60
CA GLY A 248 -3.25 -1.40 -27.99
C GLY A 248 -4.51 -0.71 -28.53
N LEU A 249 -5.57 -0.63 -27.72
CA LEU A 249 -6.84 0.03 -28.09
C LEU A 249 -6.65 1.54 -28.30
N VAL A 250 -5.89 2.20 -27.43
CA VAL A 250 -5.60 3.64 -27.57
C VAL A 250 -4.76 3.89 -28.83
N GLY A 251 -3.74 3.05 -29.08
CA GLY A 251 -2.96 3.12 -30.33
C GLY A 251 -3.81 2.92 -31.58
N PHE A 252 -4.73 1.95 -31.56
CA PHE A 252 -5.64 1.67 -32.68
C PHE A 252 -6.63 2.81 -32.94
N LEU A 253 -7.20 3.43 -31.89
CA LEU A 253 -8.08 4.58 -32.00
C LEU A 253 -7.38 5.81 -32.63
N ILE A 254 -6.15 6.09 -32.21
CA ILE A 254 -5.35 7.18 -32.79
C ILE A 254 -5.11 6.93 -34.29
N LEU A 255 -4.81 5.69 -34.67
CA LEU A 255 -4.58 5.32 -36.06
C LEU A 255 -5.85 5.48 -36.93
N LEU A 256 -7.03 5.13 -36.40
CA LEU A 256 -8.31 5.35 -37.07
C LEU A 256 -8.63 6.84 -37.25
N ILE A 257 -8.34 7.69 -36.26
CA ILE A 257 -8.56 9.14 -36.36
C ILE A 257 -7.67 9.74 -37.46
N ILE A 258 -6.39 9.36 -37.50
CA ILE A 258 -5.45 9.82 -38.54
C ILE A 258 -5.93 9.37 -39.93
N ALA A 259 -6.35 8.11 -40.08
CA ALA A 259 -6.88 7.61 -41.34
C ALA A 259 -8.14 8.38 -41.78
N GLY A 260 -9.06 8.68 -40.86
CA GLY A 260 -10.26 9.48 -41.13
C GLY A 260 -9.93 10.90 -41.60
N LEU A 261 -8.99 11.58 -40.95
CA LEU A 261 -8.54 12.92 -41.34
C LEU A 261 -7.92 12.93 -42.74
N ILE A 262 -7.12 11.93 -43.08
CA ILE A 262 -6.52 11.80 -44.42
C ILE A 262 -7.62 11.67 -45.49
N VAL A 263 -8.62 10.81 -45.26
CA VAL A 263 -9.74 10.63 -46.19
C VAL A 263 -10.54 11.93 -46.36
N PHE A 264 -10.81 12.64 -45.27
CA PHE A 264 -11.53 13.91 -45.28
C PHE A 264 -10.80 14.98 -46.11
N VAL A 265 -9.49 15.14 -45.92
CA VAL A 265 -8.65 16.11 -46.66
C VAL A 265 -8.58 15.77 -48.15
N VAL A 266 -8.52 14.48 -48.51
CA VAL A 266 -8.52 14.07 -49.92
C VAL A 266 -9.86 14.34 -50.60
N LYS A 267 -10.98 14.15 -49.87
CA LYS A 267 -12.33 14.33 -50.43
C LYS A 267 -12.72 15.80 -50.62
N THR A 268 -12.21 16.69 -49.79
CA THR A 268 -12.48 18.15 -49.84
C THR A 268 -11.67 18.90 -50.89
N LYS A 269 -10.62 18.28 -51.46
CA LYS A 269 -9.80 18.85 -52.55
C LYS A 269 -10.24 18.42 -53.96
N LYS A 270 -11.31 17.64 -54.09
CA LYS A 270 -11.98 17.33 -55.35
C LYS A 270 -13.25 18.15 -55.47
#